data_AF-A0A0A2TKR3-F1
#
_entry.id   AF-A0A0A2TKR3-F1
#
_cell.length_a   1.000
_cell.length_b   1.000
_cell.length_c   1.000
_cell.angle_alpha   90.00
_cell.angle_beta   90.00
_cell.angle_gamma   90.00
#
_symmetry.space_group_name_H-M   'P 1'
#
loop_
_entity.id
_entity.type
_entity.pdbx_description
1 polymer ?
#
loop_
_entity_poly.entity_id
_entity_poly.type
_entity_poly.pdbx_seq_one_letter_code
_entity_poly.pdbx_strand_id
1 'polypeptide(L)' 'MWSEGIITCPMTGDKYKYWVKHFEEGSQFGIDGGKVSKLTIRKVGETRDLCNYDRGWDIEPGNEVKAVYAMILSKYN' A
#
# COMPACT_ATOMS: atom_id res chain seq x y z
N MET A 1 -6.87 11.15 5.88
CA MET A 1 -8.09 10.38 5.58
C MET A 1 -7.75 8.92 5.33
N TRP A 2 -8.70 8.00 5.58
CA TRP A 2 -8.57 6.60 5.18
C TRP A 2 -9.11 6.40 3.76
N SER A 3 -8.47 5.53 2.98
CA SER A 3 -8.91 5.10 1.66
C SER A 3 -8.65 3.61 1.51
N GLU A 4 -9.59 2.90 0.91
CA GLU A 4 -9.49 1.46 0.68
C GLU A 4 -10.08 1.09 -0.69
N GLY A 5 -9.71 -0.06 -1.21
CA GLY A 5 -10.26 -0.55 -2.45
C GLY A 5 -9.61 -1.84 -2.96
N ILE A 6 -10.00 -2.23 -4.17
CA ILE A 6 -9.38 -3.34 -4.90
C ILE A 6 -8.63 -2.76 -6.10
N ILE A 7 -7.43 -3.25 -6.34
CA ILE A 7 -6.57 -2.89 -7.46
C ILE A 7 -6.11 -4.16 -8.17
N THR A 8 -6.07 -4.13 -9.49
CA THR A 8 -5.60 -5.25 -10.31
C THR A 8 -4.15 -4.98 -10.69
N CYS A 9 -3.26 -5.93 -10.44
CA CYS A 9 -1.87 -5.85 -10.85
C CYS A 9 -1.79 -5.93 -12.39
N PRO A 10 -1.24 -4.92 -13.08
CA PRO A 10 -1.17 -4.92 -14.54
C PRO A 10 -0.21 -5.99 -15.09
N MET A 11 0.71 -6.49 -14.26
CA MET A 11 1.70 -7.48 -14.67
C MET A 11 1.19 -8.92 -14.59
N THR A 12 0.35 -9.22 -13.59
CA THR A 12 -0.11 -10.60 -13.32
C THR A 12 -1.61 -10.79 -13.55
N GLY A 13 -2.40 -9.72 -13.58
CA GLY A 13 -3.87 -9.79 -13.57
C GLY A 13 -4.47 -10.12 -12.20
N ASP A 14 -3.64 -10.34 -11.18
CA ASP A 14 -4.08 -10.64 -9.82
C ASP A 14 -4.73 -9.41 -9.16
N LYS A 15 -5.71 -9.67 -8.28
CA LYS A 15 -6.42 -8.61 -7.55
C LYS A 15 -5.91 -8.52 -6.12
N TYR A 16 -5.75 -7.29 -5.64
CA TYR A 16 -5.29 -6.99 -4.29
C TYR A 16 -6.25 -6.01 -3.62
N LYS A 17 -6.55 -6.23 -2.35
CA LYS A 17 -7.18 -5.25 -1.46
C LYS A 17 -6.10 -4.38 -0.84
N TYR A 18 -6.38 -3.09 -0.69
CA TYR A 18 -5.50 -2.17 0.01
C TYR A 18 -6.25 -1.29 1.01
N TRP A 19 -5.53 -0.86 2.03
CA TRP A 19 -5.94 0.15 3.01
C TRP A 19 -4.82 1.16 3.17
N VAL A 20 -5.14 2.45 3.05
CA VAL A 20 -4.18 3.54 3.10
C VAL A 20 -4.68 4.61 4.05
N LYS A 21 -3.83 5.03 4.99
CA LYS A 21 -4.04 6.25 5.77
C LYS A 21 -3.09 7.33 5.26
N HIS A 22 -3.62 8.32 4.56
CA HIS A 22 -2.85 9.43 3.99
C HIS A 22 -3.30 10.78 4.56
N PHE A 23 -2.44 11.79 4.48
CA PHE A 23 -2.72 13.17 4.91
C PHE A 23 -2.53 14.15 3.76
N GLU A 24 -2.82 15.43 3.99
CA GLU A 24 -2.67 16.47 2.96
C GLU A 24 -1.19 16.75 2.66
N GLU A 25 -0.35 16.68 3.71
CA GLU A 25 1.08 16.94 3.68
C GLU A 25 1.89 15.72 4.11
N GLY A 26 3.16 15.69 3.68
CA GLY A 26 4.11 14.68 4.08
C GLY A 26 4.53 14.79 5.55
N SER A 27 5.09 13.73 6.12
CA SER A 27 5.55 13.75 7.51
C SER A 27 6.67 12.75 7.76
N GLN A 28 7.32 12.84 8.92
CA GLN A 28 8.28 11.83 9.40
C GLN A 28 7.70 10.41 9.53
N PHE A 29 6.37 10.29 9.59
CA PHE A 29 5.68 9.00 9.63
C PHE A 29 5.23 8.53 8.23
N GLY A 30 5.53 9.34 7.21
CA GLY A 30 5.24 9.06 5.83
C GLY A 30 6.22 8.06 5.23
N ILE A 31 5.72 7.20 4.35
CA ILE A 31 6.59 6.43 3.46
C ILE A 31 7.45 7.41 2.65
N ASP A 32 8.76 7.30 2.82
CA ASP A 32 9.77 8.21 2.25
C ASP A 32 9.52 9.70 2.56
N GLY A 33 8.95 10.00 3.73
CA GLY A 33 8.60 11.37 4.13
C GLY A 33 7.30 11.89 3.49
N GLY A 34 6.58 11.05 2.74
CA GLY A 34 5.35 11.42 2.03
C GLY A 34 4.10 11.43 2.90
N LYS A 35 2.93 11.45 2.25
CA LYS A 35 1.62 11.60 2.89
C LYS A 35 1.09 10.31 3.51
N VAL A 36 1.54 9.14 3.05
CA VAL A 36 1.04 7.83 3.48
C VAL A 36 1.68 7.41 4.79
N SER A 37 0.89 7.39 5.87
CA SER A 37 1.33 7.00 7.21
C SER A 37 1.05 5.54 7.58
N LYS A 38 0.09 4.92 6.88
CA LYS A 38 -0.22 3.50 7.00
C LYS A 38 -0.59 2.91 5.65
N LEU A 39 -0.13 1.69 5.38
CA LEU A 39 -0.44 0.94 4.18
C LEU A 39 -0.57 -0.54 4.50
N THR A 40 -1.63 -1.18 4.04
CA THR A 40 -1.74 -2.65 4.00
C THR A 40 -2.13 -3.07 2.60
N ILE A 41 -1.49 -4.11 2.06
CA ILE A 41 -1.86 -4.74 0.79
C ILE A 41 -1.98 -6.25 0.99
N ARG A 42 -3.10 -6.82 0.51
CA ARG A 42 -3.42 -8.25 0.63
C ARG A 42 -4.01 -8.78 -0.66
N LYS A 43 -3.61 -9.98 -1.08
CA LYS A 43 -4.22 -10.62 -2.26
C LYS A 43 -5.69 -10.97 -1.99
N VAL A 44 -6.56 -10.77 -2.97
CA VAL A 44 -7.99 -11.07 -2.83
C VAL A 44 -8.18 -12.57 -2.61
N GLY A 45 -8.90 -12.94 -1.55
CA GLY A 45 -9.14 -14.34 -1.18
C GLY A 45 -8.10 -14.93 -0.23
N GLU A 46 -7.00 -14.21 0.02
CA GLU A 46 -6.00 -14.61 0.99
C GLU A 46 -6.18 -13.88 2.33
N THR A 47 -5.55 -14.42 3.37
CA THR A 47 -5.57 -13.86 4.73
C THR A 47 -4.26 -13.16 5.11
N ARG A 48 -3.16 -13.43 4.39
CA ARG A 48 -1.82 -12.92 4.69
C ARG A 48 -1.57 -11.56 4.05
N ASP A 49 -1.10 -10.60 4.82
CA ASP A 49 -0.62 -9.33 4.29
C ASP A 49 0.70 -9.53 3.52
N LEU A 50 0.78 -8.92 2.35
CA LEU A 50 1.97 -8.97 1.48
C LEU A 50 2.81 -7.69 1.58
N CYS A 51 2.22 -6.64 2.13
CA CYS A 51 2.87 -5.37 2.44
C CYS A 51 2.11 -4.77 3.62
N ASN A 52 2.83 -4.31 4.64
CA ASN A 52 2.28 -3.63 5.78
C ASN A 52 3.26 -2.57 6.30
N TYR A 53 2.75 -1.35 6.44
CA TYR A 53 3.46 -0.21 6.98
C TYR A 53 2.55 0.46 8.03
N ASP A 54 3.02 0.59 9.26
CA ASP A 54 2.40 1.39 10.31
C ASP A 54 3.43 2.35 10.89
N ARG A 55 3.75 3.40 10.13
CA ARG A 55 4.81 4.39 10.46
C ARG A 55 6.20 3.75 10.59
N GLY A 56 6.40 2.67 9.85
CA GLY A 56 7.54 1.76 9.87
C GLY A 56 7.13 0.49 9.14
N TRP A 57 8.08 -0.22 8.54
CA TRP A 57 7.77 -1.45 7.80
C TRP A 57 7.57 -2.62 8.76
N ASP A 58 6.35 -3.15 8.80
CA ASP A 58 6.07 -4.46 9.40
C ASP A 58 6.33 -5.57 8.37
N ILE A 59 5.93 -5.32 7.11
CA ILE A 59 6.18 -6.21 5.96
C ILE A 59 6.51 -5.33 4.75
N GLU A 60 7.77 -5.37 4.30
CA GLU A 60 8.19 -4.66 3.09
C GLU A 60 7.57 -5.26 1.82
N PRO A 61 7.26 -4.42 0.80
CA PRO A 61 6.67 -4.89 -0.44
C PRO A 61 7.65 -5.78 -1.23
N GLY A 62 7.34 -7.06 -1.34
CA GLY A 62 8.07 -8.01 -2.19
C GLY A 62 7.75 -7.86 -3.69
N ASN A 63 8.43 -8.63 -4.53
CA ASN A 63 8.27 -8.60 -6.00
C ASN A 63 6.83 -8.78 -6.48
N GLU A 64 6.07 -9.66 -5.81
CA GLU A 64 4.67 -9.92 -6.15
C GLU A 64 3.79 -8.66 -6.10
N VAL A 65 4.00 -7.82 -5.09
CA VAL A 65 3.14 -6.66 -4.81
C VAL A 65 3.78 -5.34 -5.23
N LYS A 66 5.02 -5.35 -5.73
CA LYS A 66 5.80 -4.14 -6.04
C LYS A 66 5.11 -3.20 -7.03
N ALA A 67 4.50 -3.76 -8.08
CA ALA A 67 3.76 -2.96 -9.06
C ALA A 67 2.52 -2.30 -8.44
N VAL A 68 1.78 -3.04 -7.62
CA VAL A 68 0.59 -2.56 -6.91
C VAL A 68 0.96 -1.49 -5.88
N TYR A 69 2.04 -1.71 -5.14
CA TYR A 69 2.60 -0.74 -4.20
C TYR A 69 2.93 0.59 -4.87
N ALA A 70 3.64 0.56 -6.01
CA ALA A 70 3.98 1.76 -6.76
C ALA A 70 2.73 2.53 -7.25
N MET A 71 1.70 1.82 -7.72
CA MET A 71 0.44 2.45 -8.13
C MET A 71 -0.28 3.12 -6.95
N ILE A 72 -0.26 2.50 -5.77
CA ILE A 72 -0.87 3.07 -4.56
C ILE A 72 -0.11 4.33 -4.13
N LEU A 73 1.22 4.29 -4.10
CA LEU A 73 2.03 5.47 -3.77
C LEU A 73 1.80 6.61 -4.76
N SER A 74 1.77 6.33 -6.06
CA SER A 74 1.49 7.35 -7.08
C SER A 74 0.14 8.06 -6.90
N LYS A 75 -0.82 7.42 -6.22
CA LYS A 75 -2.16 7.96 -6.01
C LYS A 75 -2.31 8.71 -4.69
N TYR A 76 -1.61 8.28 -3.64
CA TYR A 76 -1.88 8.72 -2.27
C TYR A 76 -0.69 9.36 -1.56
N ASN A 77 0.53 9.17 -2.05
CA ASN A 77 1.74 9.74 -1.44
C ASN A 77 2.12 11.04 -2.15
#